data_AF-A0A166I5J5-F1
#
_entry.id   AF-A0A166I5J5-F1
#
_cell.length_a   1.000
_cell.length_b   1.000
_cell.length_c   1.000
_cell.angle_alpha   90.00
_cell.angle_beta   90.00
_cell.angle_gamma   90.00
#
_symmetry.space_group_name_H-M   'P 1'
#
loop_
_entity.id
_entity.type
_entity.pdbx_description
1 polymer ?
#
loop_
_entity_poly.entity_id
_entity_poly.type
_entity_poly.pdbx_seq_one_letter_code
_entity_poly.pdbx_strand_id
1 'polypeptide(L)'
;MKIPATAKGIQAIEEATYRGVSINATVSFTVAQAVAVAEAIERGLDRRAAEGQPEREFGSVVTIMGGRLDDWLKASVAANRILVDPGVLEWAGVAALKEAYRIFQERGYRSRILSAAFRNHLQWSELVGGDLVVSPPFEWQVLINENELPVDLHRIDVPVAPEILDTLLERVPEFSRAYREDGMTVEEFDDFGAVRRTLRQFLDADAKLDALVRDVLLPAL
;
A
#
# COMPACT_ATOMS: atom_id res chain seq x y z
N MET A 1 -9.30 -0.61 -12.56
CA MET A 1 -8.29 -1.63 -12.87
C MET A 1 -7.29 -1.70 -11.74
N LYS A 2 -6.86 -2.90 -11.36
CA LYS A 2 -5.89 -3.10 -10.27
C LYS A 2 -4.51 -3.37 -10.87
N ILE A 3 -3.51 -2.53 -10.59
CA ILE A 3 -2.19 -2.58 -11.24
C ILE A 3 -1.07 -2.55 -10.18
N PRO A 4 -0.09 -3.46 -10.21
CA PRO A 4 1.09 -3.40 -9.34
C PRO A 4 1.86 -2.08 -9.49
N ALA A 5 2.34 -1.46 -8.40
CA ALA A 5 3.17 -0.26 -8.41
C ALA A 5 4.65 -0.59 -8.68
N THR A 6 4.90 -1.35 -9.74
CA THR A 6 6.25 -1.63 -10.29
C THR A 6 6.67 -0.53 -11.24
N ALA A 7 7.92 -0.49 -11.68
CA ALA A 7 8.39 0.49 -12.66
C ALA A 7 7.54 0.50 -13.94
N LYS A 8 7.21 -0.69 -14.46
CA LYS A 8 6.27 -0.85 -15.59
C LYS A 8 4.82 -0.55 -15.21
N GLY A 9 4.45 -0.85 -13.97
CA GLY A 9 3.17 -0.49 -13.39
C GLY A 9 2.90 1.01 -13.42
N ILE A 10 3.88 1.83 -13.03
CA ILE A 10 3.77 3.30 -13.05
C ILE A 10 3.45 3.80 -14.47
N GLN A 11 4.16 3.29 -15.48
CA GLN A 11 3.91 3.61 -16.89
C GLN A 11 2.49 3.20 -17.33
N ALA A 12 2.06 1.99 -16.95
CA ALA A 12 0.74 1.48 -17.28
C ALA A 12 -0.40 2.23 -16.58
N ILE A 13 -0.18 2.68 -15.34
CA ILE A 13 -1.12 3.48 -14.55
C ILE A 13 -1.37 4.83 -15.24
N GLU A 14 -0.33 5.54 -15.64
CA GLU A 14 -0.47 6.82 -16.37
C GLU A 14 -1.30 6.65 -17.65
N GLU A 15 -0.97 5.65 -18.46
CA GLU A 15 -1.66 5.37 -19.72
C GLU A 15 -3.12 4.93 -19.51
N ALA A 16 -3.37 4.08 -18.52
CA ALA A 16 -4.72 3.64 -18.19
C ALA A 16 -5.58 4.81 -17.67
N THR A 17 -5.01 5.66 -16.83
CA THR A 17 -5.67 6.88 -16.34
C THR A 17 -6.01 7.82 -17.49
N TYR A 18 -5.08 8.08 -18.41
CA TYR A 18 -5.34 8.87 -19.62
C TYR A 18 -6.52 8.32 -20.44
N ARG A 19 -6.63 6.98 -20.54
CA ARG A 19 -7.74 6.29 -21.21
C ARG A 19 -9.06 6.33 -20.42
N GLY A 20 -9.11 6.97 -19.26
CA GLY A 20 -10.30 7.11 -18.43
C GLY A 20 -10.60 5.88 -17.57
N VAL A 21 -9.57 5.09 -17.22
CA VAL A 21 -9.71 3.91 -16.36
C VAL A 21 -9.39 4.28 -14.91
N SER A 22 -10.32 4.01 -13.99
CA SER A 22 -10.08 4.11 -12.53
C SER A 22 -8.95 3.19 -12.09
N ILE A 23 -8.05 3.64 -11.23
CA ILE A 23 -6.90 2.85 -10.78
C ILE A 23 -7.06 2.45 -9.31
N ASN A 24 -6.79 1.17 -9.04
CA ASN A 24 -6.44 0.68 -7.71
C ASN A 24 -4.99 0.19 -7.79
N ALA A 25 -4.04 1.04 -7.41
CA ALA A 25 -2.65 0.62 -7.40
C ALA A 25 -2.44 -0.39 -6.27
N THR A 26 -1.74 -1.49 -6.55
CA THR A 26 -1.50 -2.59 -5.61
C THR A 26 -0.04 -3.00 -5.62
N VAL A 27 0.36 -4.01 -4.83
CA VAL A 27 1.79 -4.39 -4.66
C VAL A 27 2.64 -3.14 -4.42
N SER A 28 2.13 -2.31 -3.52
CA SER A 28 2.67 -1.00 -3.14
C SER A 28 2.80 -1.00 -1.63
N PHE A 29 3.98 -0.66 -1.14
CA PHE A 29 4.39 -0.83 0.25
C PHE A 29 5.10 0.41 0.81
N THR A 30 5.65 1.26 -0.05
CA THR A 30 6.49 2.38 0.35
C THR A 30 5.81 3.71 0.05
N VAL A 31 6.23 4.76 0.76
CA VAL A 31 5.81 6.14 0.51
C VAL A 31 6.21 6.56 -0.90
N ALA A 32 7.44 6.26 -1.32
CA ALA A 32 7.93 6.50 -2.68
C ALA A 32 7.03 5.88 -3.77
N GLN A 33 6.62 4.61 -3.60
CA GLN A 33 5.68 3.95 -4.52
C GLN A 33 4.34 4.68 -4.57
N ALA A 34 3.80 5.05 -3.41
CA ALA A 34 2.51 5.75 -3.34
C ALA A 34 2.56 7.11 -4.05
N VAL A 35 3.62 7.89 -3.82
CA VAL A 35 3.82 9.20 -4.47
C VAL A 35 3.99 9.03 -5.98
N ALA A 36 4.83 8.11 -6.44
CA ALA A 36 5.05 7.88 -7.87
C ALA A 36 3.77 7.44 -8.60
N VAL A 37 2.91 6.66 -7.95
CA VAL A 37 1.59 6.30 -8.48
C VAL A 37 0.69 7.53 -8.59
N ALA A 38 0.60 8.35 -7.54
CA ALA A 38 -0.22 9.55 -7.56
C ALA A 38 0.22 10.50 -8.67
N GLU A 39 1.52 10.76 -8.80
CA GLU A 39 2.07 11.59 -9.88
C GLU A 39 1.77 11.03 -11.28
N ALA A 40 1.80 9.71 -11.44
CA ALA A 40 1.41 9.07 -12.71
C ALA A 40 -0.09 9.23 -13.02
N ILE A 41 -0.94 9.18 -12.00
CA ILE A 41 -2.37 9.46 -12.14
C ILE A 41 -2.57 10.93 -12.56
N GLU A 42 -1.94 11.87 -11.86
CA GLU A 42 -2.04 13.30 -12.17
C GLU A 42 -1.58 13.59 -13.61
N ARG A 43 -0.42 13.08 -14.03
CA ARG A 43 0.06 13.23 -15.43
C ARG A 43 -0.93 12.66 -16.46
N GLY A 44 -1.53 11.50 -16.17
CA GLY A 44 -2.53 10.89 -17.04
C GLY A 44 -3.81 11.72 -17.15
N LEU A 45 -4.27 12.29 -16.04
CA LEU A 45 -5.44 13.17 -15.98
C LEU A 45 -5.18 14.50 -16.69
N ASP A 46 -4.01 15.11 -16.47
CA ASP A 46 -3.63 16.39 -17.09
C ASP A 46 -3.53 16.27 -18.61
N ARG A 47 -2.91 15.18 -19.10
CA ARG A 47 -2.85 14.89 -20.54
C ARG A 47 -4.25 14.70 -21.13
N ARG A 48 -5.13 14.00 -20.40
CA ARG A 48 -6.52 13.78 -20.81
C ARG A 48 -7.30 15.10 -20.91
N ALA A 49 -7.18 15.96 -19.89
CA ALA A 49 -7.82 17.27 -19.86
C ALA A 49 -7.32 18.20 -20.97
N ALA A 50 -6.01 18.22 -21.23
CA ALA A 50 -5.40 19.03 -22.29
C ALA A 50 -5.94 18.69 -23.70
N GLU A 51 -6.39 17.46 -23.91
CA GLU A 51 -6.97 16.99 -25.16
C GLU A 51 -8.50 17.10 -25.21
N GLY A 52 -9.12 17.75 -24.22
CA GLY A 52 -10.57 17.97 -24.16
C GLY A 52 -11.38 16.68 -23.96
N GLN A 53 -10.74 15.61 -23.50
CA GLN A 53 -11.42 14.36 -23.19
C GLN A 53 -12.30 14.55 -21.95
N PRO A 54 -13.46 13.88 -21.86
CA PRO A 54 -14.34 14.00 -20.71
C PRO A 54 -13.60 13.71 -19.41
N GLU A 55 -13.72 14.63 -18.47
CA GLU A 55 -13.32 14.44 -17.08
C GLU A 55 -14.30 13.41 -16.49
N ARG A 56 -13.85 12.17 -16.42
CA ARG A 56 -14.59 11.08 -15.80
C ARG A 56 -13.70 10.52 -14.72
N GLU A 57 -13.67 11.21 -13.59
CA GLU A 57 -12.91 10.72 -12.46
C GLU A 57 -13.73 9.64 -11.74
N PHE A 58 -13.17 8.44 -11.75
CA PHE A 58 -13.61 7.35 -10.89
C PHE A 58 -12.56 7.23 -9.80
N GLY A 59 -12.91 7.66 -8.58
CA GLY A 59 -11.98 7.84 -7.45
C GLY A 59 -10.90 6.76 -7.38
N SER A 60 -9.70 7.12 -7.86
CA SER A 60 -8.57 6.20 -7.88
C SER A 60 -7.99 6.08 -6.48
N VAL A 61 -7.49 4.90 -6.17
CA VAL A 61 -6.92 4.58 -4.85
C VAL A 61 -5.51 4.05 -4.97
N VAL A 62 -4.64 4.51 -4.07
CA VAL A 62 -3.24 4.16 -4.01
C VAL A 62 -3.01 3.31 -2.76
N THR A 63 -2.87 1.99 -2.93
CA THR A 63 -2.74 1.08 -1.80
C THR A 63 -1.38 1.20 -1.15
N ILE A 64 -1.33 1.17 0.19
CA ILE A 64 -0.18 0.68 0.94
C ILE A 64 -0.61 -0.59 1.68
N MET A 65 0.04 -1.71 1.36
CA MET A 65 -0.23 -3.00 1.98
C MET A 65 0.49 -3.09 3.34
N GLY A 66 0.05 -2.27 4.31
CA GLY A 66 0.73 -2.03 5.58
C GLY A 66 1.13 -3.30 6.32
N GLY A 67 0.21 -4.26 6.48
CA GLY A 67 0.56 -5.48 7.22
C GLY A 67 1.51 -6.42 6.49
N ARG A 68 1.56 -6.38 5.15
CA ARG A 68 2.61 -7.09 4.40
C ARG A 68 3.95 -6.36 4.43
N LEU A 69 3.95 -5.04 4.61
CA LEU A 69 5.19 -4.31 4.92
C LEU A 69 5.72 -4.78 6.28
N ASP A 70 4.87 -4.86 7.31
CA ASP A 70 5.27 -5.37 8.63
C ASP A 70 5.88 -6.78 8.52
N ASP A 71 5.25 -7.69 7.78
CA ASP A 71 5.77 -9.05 7.54
C ASP A 71 7.15 -9.04 6.87
N TRP A 72 7.36 -8.16 5.89
CA TRP A 72 8.65 -8.02 5.22
C TRP A 72 9.72 -7.52 6.19
N LEU A 73 9.42 -6.48 6.96
CA LEU A 73 10.36 -5.88 7.89
C LEU A 73 10.73 -6.87 9.01
N LYS A 74 9.76 -7.62 9.54
CA LYS A 74 10.01 -8.74 10.48
C LYS A 74 10.98 -9.77 9.92
N ALA A 75 10.80 -10.16 8.66
CA ALA A 75 11.72 -11.09 8.03
C ALA A 75 13.10 -10.47 7.75
N SER A 76 13.16 -9.18 7.40
CA SER A 76 14.40 -8.46 7.16
C SER A 76 15.23 -8.31 8.43
N VAL A 77 14.64 -7.90 9.56
CA VAL A 77 15.38 -7.79 10.83
C VAL A 77 15.89 -9.15 11.30
N ALA A 78 15.10 -10.22 11.13
CA ALA A 78 15.51 -11.57 11.47
C ALA A 78 16.71 -12.03 10.63
N ALA A 79 16.66 -11.81 9.30
CA ALA A 79 17.75 -12.15 8.40
C ALA A 79 19.04 -11.36 8.72
N ASN A 80 18.90 -10.11 9.16
CA ASN A 80 20.01 -9.22 9.48
C ASN A 80 20.41 -9.26 10.97
N ARG A 81 19.81 -10.14 11.78
CA ARG A 81 20.09 -10.30 13.22
C ARG A 81 19.92 -9.01 14.03
N ILE A 82 18.95 -8.19 13.63
CA ILE A 82 18.60 -6.92 14.28
C ILE A 82 17.54 -7.20 15.35
N LEU A 83 17.76 -6.68 16.55
CA LEU A 83 16.80 -6.74 17.66
C LEU A 83 16.12 -5.38 17.85
N VAL A 84 14.80 -5.41 17.92
CA VAL A 84 13.92 -4.29 18.24
C VAL A 84 12.92 -4.75 19.28
N ASP A 85 12.41 -3.81 20.08
CA ASP A 85 11.46 -4.14 21.13
C ASP A 85 10.15 -4.69 20.55
N PRO A 86 9.49 -5.64 21.23
CA PRO A 86 8.20 -6.17 20.78
C PRO A 86 7.17 -5.06 20.57
N GLY A 87 6.39 -5.16 19.48
CA GLY A 87 5.38 -4.15 19.14
C GLY A 87 5.88 -3.05 18.21
N VAL A 88 7.19 -2.80 18.10
CA VAL A 88 7.73 -1.72 17.26
C VAL A 88 7.43 -1.96 15.76
N LEU A 89 7.56 -3.20 15.28
CA LEU A 89 7.37 -3.51 13.86
C LEU A 89 5.91 -3.50 13.42
N GLU A 90 4.98 -3.61 14.34
CA GLU A 90 3.53 -3.52 14.10
C GLU A 90 3.09 -2.09 13.71
N TRP A 91 3.94 -1.09 13.95
CA TRP A 91 3.71 0.31 13.61
C TRP A 91 4.27 0.71 12.24
N ALA A 92 5.08 -0.13 11.59
CA ALA A 92 5.76 0.27 10.37
C ALA A 92 4.80 0.57 9.21
N GLY A 93 3.83 -0.31 8.96
CA GLY A 93 2.78 -0.10 7.97
C GLY A 93 1.93 1.13 8.29
N VAL A 94 1.61 1.36 9.56
CA VAL A 94 0.84 2.54 10.01
C VAL A 94 1.64 3.82 9.75
N ALA A 95 2.93 3.85 10.09
CA ALA A 95 3.79 5.01 9.87
C ALA A 95 3.89 5.36 8.38
N ALA A 96 4.09 4.37 7.51
CA ALA A 96 4.11 4.57 6.05
C ALA A 96 2.77 5.08 5.51
N LEU A 97 1.64 4.54 6.01
CA LEU A 97 0.29 5.01 5.66
C LEU A 97 0.05 6.46 6.07
N LYS A 98 0.39 6.83 7.30
CA LYS A 98 0.24 8.22 7.80
C LYS A 98 1.12 9.19 7.02
N GLU A 99 2.36 8.82 6.73
CA GLU A 99 3.27 9.70 5.98
C GLU A 99 2.82 9.89 4.52
N ALA A 100 2.43 8.82 3.84
CA ALA A 100 1.86 8.93 2.49
C ALA A 100 0.57 9.77 2.50
N TYR A 101 -0.31 9.57 3.48
CA TYR A 101 -1.51 10.40 3.63
C TYR A 101 -1.16 11.88 3.79
N ARG A 102 -0.21 12.22 4.67
CA ARG A 102 0.25 13.59 4.88
C ARG A 102 0.73 14.24 3.58
N ILE A 103 1.55 13.55 2.80
CA ILE A 103 2.06 14.03 1.50
C ILE A 103 0.91 14.22 0.50
N PHE A 104 -0.05 13.29 0.47
CA PHE A 104 -1.20 13.37 -0.43
C PHE A 104 -2.08 14.59 -0.13
N GLN A 105 -2.32 14.87 1.14
CA GLN A 105 -3.06 16.07 1.56
C GLN A 105 -2.28 17.35 1.25
N GLU A 106 -0.97 17.37 1.54
CA GLU A 106 -0.11 18.53 1.27
C GLU A 106 -0.06 18.88 -0.22
N ARG A 107 0.00 17.87 -1.10
CA ARG A 107 0.07 18.06 -2.56
C ARG A 107 -1.29 18.15 -3.24
N GLY A 108 -2.38 17.90 -2.51
CA GLY A 108 -3.73 17.92 -3.06
C GLY A 108 -3.96 16.89 -4.15
N TYR A 109 -3.36 15.70 -4.05
CA TYR A 109 -3.58 14.64 -5.02
C TYR A 109 -5.05 14.21 -5.05
N ARG A 110 -5.59 13.97 -6.26
CA ARG A 110 -7.00 13.57 -6.45
C ARG A 110 -7.26 12.13 -6.01
N SER A 111 -6.26 11.27 -6.17
CA SER A 111 -6.32 9.88 -5.68
C SER A 111 -6.22 9.81 -4.16
N ARG A 112 -6.87 8.82 -3.55
CA ARG A 112 -6.84 8.61 -2.09
C ARG A 112 -5.95 7.43 -1.70
N ILE A 113 -5.30 7.52 -0.54
CA ILE A 113 -4.58 6.38 0.04
C ILE A 113 -5.59 5.25 0.38
N LEU A 114 -5.16 3.99 0.20
CA LEU A 114 -5.90 2.80 0.60
C LEU A 114 -5.07 1.96 1.58
N SER A 115 -5.55 1.78 2.81
CA SER A 115 -4.99 0.83 3.78
C SER A 115 -5.50 -0.59 3.50
N ALA A 116 -4.57 -1.53 3.26
CA ALA A 116 -4.90 -2.92 2.97
C ALA A 116 -3.94 -3.92 3.64
N ALA A 117 -4.33 -5.20 3.56
CA ALA A 117 -3.54 -6.36 4.01
C ALA A 117 -3.24 -6.37 5.51
N PHE A 118 -4.29 -6.39 6.32
CA PHE A 118 -4.23 -6.22 7.77
C PHE A 118 -3.45 -7.34 8.51
N ARG A 119 -2.76 -6.97 9.58
CA ARG A 119 -2.10 -7.84 10.58
C ARG A 119 -2.45 -7.49 12.02
N ASN A 120 -2.91 -6.26 12.27
CA ASN A 120 -3.33 -5.77 13.57
C ASN A 120 -4.42 -4.70 13.40
N HIS A 121 -5.11 -4.35 14.48
CA HIS A 121 -6.19 -3.35 14.43
C HIS A 121 -5.67 -1.93 14.21
N LEU A 122 -4.39 -1.64 14.46
CA LEU A 122 -3.81 -0.29 14.28
C LEU A 122 -3.96 0.18 12.84
N GLN A 123 -3.92 -0.74 11.87
CA GLN A 123 -4.12 -0.44 10.44
C GLN A 123 -5.54 0.04 10.09
N TRP A 124 -6.46 0.02 11.05
CA TRP A 124 -7.72 0.75 11.02
C TRP A 124 -7.76 1.84 12.09
N SER A 125 -7.53 1.50 13.36
CA SER A 125 -7.78 2.42 14.47
C SER A 125 -6.90 3.67 14.39
N GLU A 126 -5.67 3.55 13.89
CA GLU A 126 -4.74 4.67 13.75
C GLU A 126 -5.05 5.61 12.58
N LEU A 127 -5.95 5.20 11.68
CA LEU A 127 -6.23 5.92 10.44
C LEU A 127 -7.60 6.61 10.44
N VAL A 128 -8.35 6.46 11.54
CA VAL A 128 -9.68 7.06 11.71
C VAL A 128 -9.57 8.58 11.62
N GLY A 129 -10.49 9.18 10.85
CA GLY A 129 -10.54 10.63 10.61
C GLY A 129 -9.97 11.08 9.27
N GLY A 130 -9.16 10.24 8.61
CA GLY A 130 -8.52 10.62 7.34
C GLY A 130 -9.43 10.47 6.11
N ASP A 131 -9.23 11.33 5.10
CA ASP A 131 -9.78 11.09 3.75
C ASP A 131 -8.95 10.04 3.01
N LEU A 132 -9.08 8.81 3.47
CA LEU A 132 -8.44 7.64 2.91
C LEU A 132 -9.41 6.46 2.96
N VAL A 133 -9.18 5.47 2.12
CA VAL A 133 -9.99 4.25 2.09
C VAL A 133 -9.35 3.21 3.00
N VAL A 134 -10.14 2.53 3.82
CA VAL A 134 -9.69 1.42 4.65
C VAL A 134 -10.45 0.17 4.22
N SER A 135 -9.74 -0.88 3.81
CA SER A 135 -10.35 -2.15 3.39
C SER A 135 -9.96 -3.30 4.32
N PRO A 136 -10.54 -3.37 5.54
CA PRO A 136 -10.26 -4.46 6.45
C PRO A 136 -10.83 -5.78 5.89
N PRO A 137 -10.08 -6.91 5.92
CA PRO A 137 -10.63 -8.22 5.64
C PRO A 137 -11.82 -8.55 6.55
N PHE A 138 -12.70 -9.44 6.12
CA PHE A 138 -13.95 -9.75 6.84
C PHE A 138 -13.73 -10.10 8.32
N GLU A 139 -12.76 -10.96 8.64
CA GLU A 139 -12.44 -11.33 10.02
C GLU A 139 -12.03 -10.13 10.87
N TRP A 140 -11.26 -9.18 10.30
CA TRP A 140 -10.89 -7.95 11.01
C TRP A 140 -12.10 -7.05 11.27
N GLN A 141 -13.06 -6.98 10.34
CA GLN A 141 -14.30 -6.24 10.57
C GLN A 141 -15.10 -6.82 11.74
N VAL A 142 -15.22 -8.15 11.79
CA VAL A 142 -15.89 -8.85 12.90
C VAL A 142 -15.19 -8.55 14.22
N LEU A 143 -13.87 -8.74 14.28
CA LEU A 143 -13.09 -8.51 15.50
C LEU A 143 -13.16 -7.06 15.99
N ILE A 144 -13.07 -6.07 15.09
CA ILE A 144 -13.16 -4.65 15.46
C ILE A 144 -14.53 -4.33 16.07
N ASN A 145 -15.61 -4.85 15.48
CA ASN A 145 -16.97 -4.61 15.98
C ASN A 145 -17.22 -5.32 17.31
N GLU A 146 -16.81 -6.58 17.45
CA GLU A 146 -17.02 -7.37 18.68
C GLU A 146 -16.26 -6.82 19.89
N ASN A 147 -15.11 -6.17 19.65
CA ASN A 147 -14.28 -5.61 20.72
C ASN A 147 -14.56 -4.13 21.01
N GLU A 148 -15.53 -3.52 20.33
CA GLU A 148 -15.97 -2.12 20.54
C GLU A 148 -14.78 -1.14 20.65
N LEU A 149 -13.81 -1.28 19.74
CA LEU A 149 -12.58 -0.49 19.82
C LEU A 149 -12.89 1.03 19.84
N PRO A 150 -12.27 1.80 20.76
CA PRO A 150 -12.51 3.23 20.85
C PRO A 150 -12.24 3.94 19.53
N VAL A 151 -13.20 4.79 19.13
CA VAL A 151 -13.12 5.58 17.88
C VAL A 151 -12.74 7.01 18.25
N ASP A 152 -11.58 7.45 17.78
CA ASP A 152 -11.14 8.83 17.81
C ASP A 152 -11.11 9.37 16.37
N LEU A 153 -11.96 10.37 16.09
CA LEU A 153 -12.10 10.98 14.76
C LEU A 153 -10.88 11.84 14.35
N HIS A 154 -9.92 12.05 15.25
CA HIS A 154 -8.69 12.79 14.99
C HIS A 154 -7.46 11.89 14.98
N ARG A 155 -7.64 10.56 14.97
CA ARG A 155 -6.52 9.65 15.16
C ARG A 155 -5.49 9.68 14.02
N ILE A 156 -5.93 9.97 12.80
CA ILE A 156 -5.04 10.18 11.65
C ILE A 156 -4.02 11.30 11.89
N ASP A 157 -4.39 12.34 12.64
CA ASP A 157 -3.56 13.52 12.89
C ASP A 157 -2.56 13.30 14.03
N VAL A 158 -2.76 12.26 14.84
CA VAL A 158 -1.84 11.91 15.92
C VAL A 158 -0.62 11.19 15.33
N PRO A 159 0.62 11.72 15.48
CA PRO A 159 1.80 11.06 14.92
C PRO A 159 2.07 9.72 15.59
N VAL A 160 2.78 8.85 14.89
CA VAL A 160 3.38 7.66 15.52
C VAL A 160 4.34 8.15 16.62
N ALA A 161 4.35 7.46 17.76
CA ALA A 161 5.18 7.84 18.89
C ALA A 161 6.65 7.99 18.47
N PRO A 162 7.34 9.10 18.79
CA PRO A 162 8.69 9.37 18.32
C PRO A 162 9.66 8.23 18.61
N GLU A 163 9.61 7.64 19.79
CA GLU A 163 10.46 6.52 20.19
C GLU A 163 10.31 5.28 19.29
N ILE A 164 9.09 5.02 18.78
CA ILE A 164 8.82 3.92 17.85
C ILE A 164 9.34 4.28 16.47
N LEU A 165 9.03 5.49 16.00
CA LEU A 165 9.43 5.95 14.67
C LEU A 165 10.96 6.04 14.54
N ASP A 166 11.64 6.61 15.54
CA ASP A 166 13.10 6.73 15.60
C ASP A 166 13.74 5.35 15.62
N THR A 167 13.22 4.42 16.43
CA THR A 167 13.71 3.03 16.46
C THR A 167 13.60 2.37 15.09
N LEU A 168 12.46 2.53 14.40
CA LEU A 168 12.26 1.99 13.06
C LEU A 168 13.22 2.62 12.03
N LEU A 169 13.38 3.95 12.06
CA LEU A 169 14.24 4.68 11.13
C LEU A 169 15.73 4.37 11.31
N GLU A 170 16.18 4.25 12.56
CA GLU A 170 17.60 4.06 12.88
C GLU A 170 18.03 2.59 12.79
N ARG A 171 17.17 1.66 13.24
CA ARG A 171 17.54 0.24 13.37
C ARG A 171 17.06 -0.64 12.23
N VAL A 172 16.08 -0.21 11.44
CA VAL A 172 15.49 -1.04 10.38
C VAL A 172 15.73 -0.38 9.01
N PRO A 173 16.86 -0.68 8.32
CA PRO A 173 17.21 -0.03 7.06
C PRO A 173 16.11 -0.12 5.99
N GLU A 174 15.45 -1.28 5.89
CA GLU A 174 14.35 -1.49 4.95
C GLU A 174 13.11 -0.63 5.27
N PHE A 175 12.89 -0.27 6.55
CA PHE A 175 11.84 0.67 6.91
C PHE A 175 12.22 2.09 6.52
N SER A 176 13.47 2.51 6.77
CA SER A 176 13.95 3.83 6.37
C SER A 176 13.76 4.07 4.86
N ARG A 177 14.09 3.07 4.04
CA ARG A 177 13.82 3.08 2.59
C ARG A 177 12.34 3.11 2.25
N ALA A 178 11.49 2.42 3.01
CA ALA A 178 10.06 2.35 2.75
C ALA A 178 9.28 3.60 3.20
N TYR A 179 9.76 4.28 4.25
CA TYR A 179 9.10 5.41 4.88
C TYR A 179 9.43 6.74 4.21
N ARG A 180 10.69 6.94 3.80
CA ARG A 180 11.10 8.20 3.16
C ARG A 180 10.53 8.30 1.76
N GLU A 181 10.07 9.49 1.41
CA GLU A 181 9.58 9.77 0.05
C GLU A 181 10.66 9.55 -1.01
N ASP A 182 11.89 9.97 -0.71
CA ASP A 182 13.07 9.82 -1.57
C ASP A 182 13.86 8.52 -1.26
N GLY A 183 13.27 7.61 -0.49
CA GLY A 183 13.94 6.39 -0.03
C GLY A 183 14.19 5.35 -1.13
N MET A 184 13.58 5.51 -2.31
CA MET A 184 13.64 4.55 -3.41
C MET A 184 13.27 5.21 -4.75
N THR A 185 14.02 4.90 -5.82
CA THR A 185 13.63 5.30 -7.18
C THR A 185 12.62 4.32 -7.79
N VAL A 186 11.97 4.74 -8.89
CA VAL A 186 10.98 3.91 -9.59
C VAL A 186 11.58 2.59 -10.07
N GLU A 187 12.84 2.60 -10.51
CA GLU A 187 13.57 1.42 -10.99
C GLU A 187 13.83 0.39 -9.88
N GLU A 188 13.91 0.84 -8.62
CA GLU A 188 14.18 -0.02 -7.47
C GLU A 188 12.90 -0.67 -6.90
N PHE A 189 11.70 -0.21 -7.29
CA PHE A 189 10.44 -0.72 -6.76
C PHE A 189 10.29 -2.24 -6.93
N ASP A 190 10.65 -2.75 -8.10
CA ASP A 190 10.51 -4.16 -8.46
C ASP A 190 11.41 -5.06 -7.59
N ASP A 191 12.51 -4.50 -7.09
CA ASP A 191 13.49 -5.22 -6.27
C ASP A 191 13.20 -5.17 -4.77
N PHE A 192 12.28 -4.31 -4.33
CA PHE A 192 11.91 -4.25 -2.92
C PHE A 192 11.36 -5.59 -2.44
N GLY A 193 11.83 -6.07 -1.27
CA GLY A 193 11.57 -7.44 -0.85
C GLY A 193 10.09 -7.77 -0.65
N ALA A 194 9.29 -6.82 -0.17
CA ALA A 194 7.84 -6.97 -0.05
C ALA A 194 7.15 -7.12 -1.42
N VAL A 195 7.62 -6.40 -2.44
CA VAL A 195 7.16 -6.49 -3.84
C VAL A 195 7.48 -7.86 -4.40
N ARG A 196 8.75 -8.28 -4.36
CA ARG A 196 9.18 -9.61 -4.88
C ARG A 196 8.42 -10.75 -4.21
N ARG A 197 8.26 -10.72 -2.89
CA ARG A 197 7.52 -11.75 -2.15
C ARG A 197 6.05 -11.79 -2.57
N THR A 198 5.40 -10.64 -2.66
CA THR A 198 3.98 -10.57 -2.99
C THR A 198 3.72 -10.96 -4.45
N LEU A 199 4.53 -10.51 -5.40
CA LEU A 199 4.40 -10.92 -6.80
C LEU A 199 4.57 -12.43 -6.97
N ARG A 200 5.55 -13.04 -6.30
CA ARG A 200 5.71 -14.51 -6.33
C ARG A 200 4.48 -15.24 -5.81
N GLN A 201 3.86 -14.73 -4.73
CA GLN A 201 2.62 -15.32 -4.22
C GLN A 201 1.45 -15.16 -5.18
N PHE A 202 1.33 -14.00 -5.85
CA PHE A 202 0.28 -13.77 -6.84
C PHE A 202 0.45 -14.67 -8.07
N LEU A 203 1.67 -14.80 -8.59
CA LEU A 203 1.97 -15.68 -9.72
C LEU A 203 1.73 -17.17 -9.37
N ASP A 204 2.06 -17.59 -8.15
CA ASP A 204 1.76 -18.95 -7.68
C ASP A 204 0.25 -19.20 -7.55
N ALA A 205 -0.50 -18.22 -7.05
CA ALA A 205 -1.96 -18.31 -6.96
C ALA A 205 -2.62 -18.37 -8.35
N ASP A 206 -2.12 -17.61 -9.31
CA ASP A 206 -2.57 -17.64 -10.71
C ASP A 206 -2.32 -19.00 -11.35
N ALA A 207 -1.12 -19.56 -11.19
CA ALA A 207 -0.80 -20.90 -11.69
C ALA A 207 -1.69 -22.00 -11.08
N LYS A 208 -2.06 -21.86 -9.79
CA LYS A 208 -3.01 -22.77 -9.13
C LYS A 208 -4.43 -22.62 -9.65
N LEU A 209 -4.85 -21.40 -9.97
CA LEU A 209 -6.15 -21.15 -10.59
C LEU A 209 -6.22 -21.80 -11.97
N ASP A 210 -5.19 -21.65 -12.79
CA ASP A 210 -5.11 -22.31 -14.11
C ASP A 210 -5.19 -23.83 -14.00
N ALA A 211 -4.48 -24.42 -13.03
CA ALA A 211 -4.57 -25.85 -12.75
C ALA A 211 -6.00 -26.27 -12.35
N LEU A 212 -6.65 -25.50 -11.47
CA LEU A 212 -8.03 -25.77 -11.07
C LEU A 212 -9.00 -25.69 -12.26
N VAL A 213 -8.89 -24.64 -13.09
CA VAL A 213 -9.73 -24.47 -14.28
C VAL A 213 -9.55 -25.66 -15.23
N ARG A 214 -8.31 -26.10 -15.47
CA ARG A 214 -8.03 -27.29 -16.28
C ARG A 214 -8.76 -28.52 -15.72
N ASP A 215 -8.62 -28.78 -14.43
CA ASP A 215 -9.16 -30.00 -13.81
C ASP A 215 -10.71 -29.98 -13.74
N VAL A 216 -11.32 -28.79 -13.67
CA VAL A 216 -12.79 -28.61 -13.76
C VAL A 216 -13.28 -28.84 -15.20
N LEU A 217 -12.57 -28.32 -16.21
CA LEU A 217 -12.95 -28.44 -17.62
C LEU A 217 -12.66 -29.83 -18.19
N LEU A 218 -11.61 -30.50 -17.71
CA LEU A 218 -11.15 -31.81 -18.13
C LEU A 218 -10.94 -32.72 -16.90
N PRO A 219 -12.03 -33.25 -16.30
CA PRO A 219 -11.93 -34.09 -15.11
C PRO A 219 -11.09 -35.34 -15.38
N ALA A 220 -10.25 -35.71 -14.42
CA ALA A 220 -9.55 -36.99 -14.47
C ALA A 220 -10.57 -38.15 -14.42
N LEU A 221 -10.34 -39.19 -15.24
CA LEU A 221 -11.14 -40.42 -15.28
C LEU A 221 -10.99 -41.25 -14.00
#